data_AF-A0A8E2VLK7-F1
#
_entry.id   AF-A0A8E2VLK7-F1
#
_cell.length_a   1.000
_cell.length_b   1.000
_cell.length_c   1.000
_cell.angle_alpha   90.00
_cell.angle_beta   90.00
_cell.angle_gamma   90.00
#
_symmetry.space_group_name_H-M   'P 1'
#
loop_
_entity.id
_entity.type
_entity.pdbx_description
1 polymer ?
#
loop_
_entity_poly.entity_id
_entity_poly.type
_entity_poly.pdbx_seq_one_letter_code
_entity_poly.pdbx_strand_id
1 'polypeptide(L)'
;MQSGRFQCTACGEGWATAQSNLYAIRMELPTGLKVVKLGFSRDPQSRLRHQLLLQPGIQAELLQTVPQPTRHTALCCEKALHRALKKSHPDAIIPHAHFQDWRSVKTEVYGIEIEPLILKRLNEIR
;
A
#
# COMPACT_ATOMS: atom_id res chain seq x y z
N MET A 1 13.41 27.38 -15.93
CA MET A 1 13.23 26.28 -14.95
C MET A 1 11.76 25.88 -14.99
N GLN A 2 11.39 24.95 -15.89
CA GLN A 2 9.99 24.57 -16.14
C GLN A 2 9.73 23.17 -15.56
N SER A 3 8.85 23.09 -14.57
CA SER A 3 8.35 21.83 -14.01
C SER A 3 7.30 21.24 -14.96
N GLY A 4 7.71 20.27 -15.78
CA GLY A 4 6.84 19.53 -16.70
C GLY A 4 5.85 18.59 -16.00
N ARG A 5 4.93 19.15 -15.21
CA ARG A 5 3.98 18.39 -14.36
C ARG A 5 2.53 18.32 -14.88
N PHE A 6 2.28 18.67 -16.14
CA PHE A 6 0.96 18.47 -16.75
C PHE A 6 1.14 17.88 -18.14
N GLN A 7 0.82 16.60 -18.30
CA GLN A 7 0.79 15.93 -19.60
C GLN A 7 -0.66 15.58 -19.96
N CYS A 8 -1.09 16.17 -21.07
CA CYS A 8 -2.35 15.99 -21.77
C CYS A 8 -2.59 14.52 -22.15
N THR A 9 -3.86 14.10 -22.17
CA THR A 9 -4.36 12.77 -22.50
C THR A 9 -4.16 12.32 -23.96
N ALA A 10 -3.60 13.15 -24.84
CA ALA A 10 -3.49 12.84 -26.28
C ALA A 10 -2.06 12.61 -26.80
N CYS A 11 -1.00 12.85 -26.03
CA CYS A 11 0.37 12.85 -26.60
C CYS A 11 1.51 12.44 -25.64
N GLY A 12 1.21 11.80 -24.51
CA GLY A 12 2.24 11.20 -23.65
C GLY A 12 1.79 9.84 -23.14
N GLU A 13 2.68 8.86 -23.14
CA GLU A 13 2.48 7.61 -22.38
C GLU A 13 2.31 7.98 -20.90
N GLY A 14 1.05 8.18 -20.52
CA GLY A 14 0.68 8.83 -19.29
C GLY A 14 1.04 8.00 -18.08
N TRP A 15 1.55 8.64 -17.04
CA TRP A 15 1.73 8.05 -15.70
C TRP A 15 0.50 7.28 -15.17
N ALA A 16 -0.69 7.55 -15.71
CA ALA A 16 -1.93 6.87 -15.41
C ALA A 16 -2.04 5.47 -16.03
N THR A 17 -1.46 5.22 -17.21
CA THR A 17 -1.53 3.94 -17.94
C THR A 17 -0.38 2.99 -17.61
N ALA A 18 0.65 3.46 -16.92
CA ALA A 18 1.74 2.62 -16.44
C ALA A 18 1.21 1.50 -15.53
N GLN A 19 1.66 0.27 -15.78
CA GLN A 19 1.34 -0.89 -14.97
C GLN A 19 1.70 -0.65 -13.50
N SER A 20 0.85 -1.12 -12.60
CA SER A 20 1.05 -1.02 -11.16
C SER A 20 0.64 -2.32 -10.48
N ASN A 21 0.81 -2.38 -9.18
CA ASN A 21 0.62 -3.57 -8.38
C ASN A 21 -0.10 -3.18 -7.09
N LEU A 22 -1.15 -3.92 -6.75
CA LEU A 22 -1.65 -3.97 -5.37
C LEU A 22 -0.73 -4.89 -4.56
N TYR A 23 -0.55 -4.61 -3.28
CA TYR A 23 0.27 -5.43 -2.41
C TYR A 23 -0.23 -5.46 -0.98
N ALA A 24 0.17 -6.52 -0.26
CA ALA A 24 0.13 -6.59 1.19
C ALA A 24 1.56 -6.74 1.73
N ILE A 25 1.94 -5.88 2.67
CA ILE A 25 3.23 -5.95 3.37
C ILE A 25 2.96 -6.11 4.86
N ARG A 26 3.50 -7.18 5.46
CA ARG A 26 3.56 -7.33 6.91
C ARG A 26 4.69 -6.47 7.45
N MET A 27 4.47 -5.82 8.59
CA MET A 27 5.51 -5.07 9.28
C MET A 27 5.46 -5.38 10.78
N GLU A 28 6.64 -5.44 11.38
CA GLU A 28 6.82 -5.41 12.83
C GLU A 28 7.57 -4.13 13.18
N LEU A 29 6.95 -3.31 14.03
CA LEU A 29 7.48 -2.04 14.46
C LEU A 29 8.46 -2.23 15.64
N PRO A 30 9.39 -1.28 15.89
CA PRO A 30 10.29 -1.35 17.03
C PRO A 30 9.61 -1.51 18.40
N THR A 31 8.34 -1.09 18.49
CA THR A 31 7.49 -1.26 19.69
C THR A 31 6.99 -2.70 19.89
N GLY A 32 7.28 -3.62 18.96
CA GLY A 32 6.72 -4.97 18.91
C GLY A 32 5.33 -5.05 18.25
N LEU A 33 4.76 -3.91 17.84
CA LEU A 33 3.46 -3.87 17.19
C LEU A 33 3.54 -4.49 15.79
N LYS A 34 2.78 -5.55 15.56
CA LYS A 34 2.65 -6.22 14.26
C LYS A 34 1.46 -5.66 13.50
N VAL A 35 1.69 -5.27 12.26
CA VAL A 35 0.68 -4.65 11.39
C VAL A 35 0.79 -5.18 9.96
N VAL A 36 -0.27 -4.99 9.20
CA VAL A 36 -0.29 -5.24 7.76
C VAL A 36 -0.67 -3.97 7.01
N LYS A 37 0.09 -3.67 5.96
CA LYS A 37 -0.14 -2.56 5.05
C LYS A 37 -0.70 -3.08 3.73
N LEU A 38 -1.92 -2.66 3.42
CA LEU A 38 -2.47 -2.72 2.08
C LEU A 38 -2.07 -1.45 1.32
N GLY A 39 -1.66 -1.58 0.06
CA GLY A 39 -1.37 -0.42 -0.76
C GLY A 39 -1.12 -0.78 -2.22
N PHE A 40 -0.69 0.21 -3.01
CA PHE A 40 -0.26 0.00 -4.38
C PHE A 40 1.03 0.74 -4.71
N SER A 41 1.78 0.20 -5.68
CA SER A 41 2.99 0.82 -6.23
C SER A 41 3.32 0.24 -7.60
N ARG A 42 4.24 0.88 -8.33
CA ARG A 42 4.80 0.30 -9.55
C ARG A 42 5.66 -0.93 -9.22
N ASP A 43 6.51 -0.80 -8.20
CA ASP A 43 7.42 -1.84 -7.73
C ASP A 43 7.30 -1.99 -6.19
N PRO A 44 6.51 -2.95 -5.70
CA PRO A 44 6.36 -3.22 -4.27
C PRO A 44 7.68 -3.62 -3.59
N GLN A 45 8.58 -4.28 -4.31
CA GLN A 45 9.84 -4.77 -3.75
C GLN A 45 10.83 -3.62 -3.51
N SER A 46 10.95 -2.71 -4.47
CA SER A 46 11.70 -1.46 -4.30
C SER A 46 11.11 -0.63 -3.17
N ARG A 47 9.77 -0.54 -3.08
CA ARG A 47 9.10 0.18 -2.00
C ARG A 47 9.41 -0.41 -0.62
N LEU A 48 9.38 -1.73 -0.48
CA LEU A 48 9.76 -2.44 0.74
C LEU A 48 11.19 -2.08 1.14
N ARG A 49 12.15 -2.28 0.22
CA ARG A 49 13.60 -2.13 0.49
C ARG A 49 14.02 -0.69 0.77
N HIS A 50 13.51 0.27 -0.01
CA HIS A 50 14.01 1.65 0.01
C HIS A 50 13.12 2.62 0.79
N GLN A 51 11.98 2.20 1.35
CA GLN A 51 11.12 3.08 2.16
C GLN A 51 10.80 2.51 3.54
N LEU A 52 10.54 1.21 3.62
CA LEU A 52 10.14 0.57 4.88
C LEU A 52 11.37 0.05 5.62
N LEU A 53 12.21 -0.76 4.97
CA LEU A 53 13.39 -1.38 5.60
C LEU A 53 14.56 -0.41 5.86
N LEU A 54 14.53 0.81 5.32
CA LEU A 54 15.52 1.84 5.67
C LEU A 54 15.28 2.45 7.06
N GLN A 55 14.16 2.13 7.71
CA GLN A 55 13.87 2.66 9.03
C GLN A 55 14.40 1.71 10.10
N PRO A 56 15.21 2.22 11.05
CA PRO A 56 15.79 1.40 12.10
C PRO A 56 14.72 0.63 12.88
N GLY A 57 14.94 -0.67 13.05
CA GLY A 57 14.09 -1.54 13.87
C GLY A 57 12.75 -1.93 13.24
N ILE A 58 12.43 -1.51 12.01
CA ILE A 58 11.28 -2.03 11.28
C ILE A 58 11.69 -3.33 10.57
N GLN A 59 10.97 -4.41 10.85
CA GLN A 59 10.99 -5.61 10.02
C GLN A 59 9.80 -5.55 9.08
N ALA A 60 9.98 -5.95 7.82
CA ALA A 60 8.89 -5.95 6.86
C ALA A 60 9.05 -7.05 5.81
N GLU A 61 7.92 -7.62 5.41
CA GLU A 61 7.83 -8.74 4.47
C GLU A 61 6.72 -8.49 3.45
N LEU A 62 7.04 -8.63 2.16
CA LEU A 62 6.04 -8.57 1.10
C LEU A 62 5.31 -9.92 1.03
N LEU A 63 4.04 -9.94 1.43
CA LEU A 63 3.23 -11.15 1.49
C LEU A 63 2.64 -11.53 0.14
N GLN A 64 2.11 -10.54 -0.58
CA GLN A 64 1.42 -10.76 -1.83
C GLN A 64 1.49 -9.53 -2.72
N THR A 65 1.52 -9.77 -4.03
CA THR A 65 1.42 -8.77 -5.08
C THR A 65 0.41 -9.21 -6.13
N VAL A 66 -0.44 -8.27 -6.58
CA VAL A 66 -1.44 -8.49 -7.64
C VAL A 66 -1.23 -7.42 -8.71
N PRO A 67 -0.87 -7.81 -9.95
CA PRO A 67 -0.66 -6.86 -11.03
C PRO A 67 -1.98 -6.18 -11.40
N GLN A 68 -1.88 -4.92 -11.79
CA GLN A 68 -3.00 -4.10 -12.24
C GLN A 68 -2.60 -3.44 -13.56
N PRO A 69 -3.51 -3.42 -14.56
CA PRO A 69 -3.16 -2.97 -15.91
C PRO A 69 -2.73 -1.50 -15.92
N THR A 70 -3.26 -0.69 -14.99
CA THR A 70 -2.94 0.73 -14.88
C THR A 70 -2.82 1.16 -13.43
N ARG A 71 -2.10 2.26 -13.21
CA ARG A 71 -2.04 2.92 -11.89
C ARG A 71 -3.42 3.39 -11.44
N HIS A 72 -4.27 3.86 -12.36
CA HIS A 72 -5.62 4.30 -12.03
C HIS A 72 -6.47 3.14 -11.50
N THR A 73 -6.43 1.97 -12.17
CA THR A 73 -7.13 0.76 -11.69
C THR A 73 -6.63 0.37 -10.31
N ALA A 74 -5.30 0.35 -10.10
CA ALA A 74 -4.73 0.04 -8.79
C ALA A 74 -5.22 0.99 -7.68
N LEU A 75 -5.27 2.30 -7.95
CA LEU A 75 -5.78 3.29 -7.01
C LEU A 75 -7.26 3.09 -6.69
N CYS A 76 -8.09 2.84 -7.70
CA CYS A 76 -9.53 2.58 -7.50
C CYS A 76 -9.77 1.32 -6.67
N CYS A 77 -9.09 0.22 -7.01
CA CYS A 77 -9.18 -1.04 -6.28
C CYS A 77 -8.69 -0.90 -4.84
N GLU A 78 -7.55 -0.24 -4.62
CA GLU A 78 -7.01 0.01 -3.29
C GLU A 78 -8.02 0.78 -2.41
N LYS A 79 -8.58 1.88 -2.92
CA LYS A 79 -9.58 2.66 -2.20
C LYS A 79 -10.85 1.86 -1.90
N ALA A 80 -11.31 1.04 -2.85
CA ALA A 80 -12.48 0.20 -2.66
C ALA A 80 -12.23 -0.84 -1.55
N LEU A 81 -11.06 -1.47 -1.53
CA LEU A 81 -10.65 -2.39 -0.47
C LEU A 81 -10.57 -1.68 0.89
N HIS A 82 -9.91 -0.53 0.99
CA HIS A 82 -9.84 0.24 2.23
C HIS A 82 -11.24 0.62 2.74
N ARG A 83 -12.15 1.02 1.85
CA ARG A 83 -13.54 1.33 2.20
C ARG A 83 -14.27 0.10 2.74
N ALA A 84 -14.11 -1.06 2.11
CA ALA A 84 -14.73 -2.30 2.55
C ALA A 84 -14.17 -2.78 3.90
N LEU A 85 -12.86 -2.71 4.08
CA LEU A 85 -12.19 -3.04 5.35
C LEU A 85 -12.63 -2.09 6.46
N LYS A 86 -12.64 -0.78 6.22
CA LYS A 86 -13.10 0.21 7.21
C LYS A 86 -14.57 0.02 7.61
N LYS A 87 -15.42 -0.40 6.67
CA LYS A 87 -16.83 -0.68 6.97
C LYS A 87 -17.01 -1.96 7.80
N SER A 88 -16.20 -2.98 7.58
CA SER A 88 -16.37 -4.30 8.21
C SER A 88 -15.55 -4.48 9.48
N HIS A 89 -14.39 -3.83 9.58
CA HIS A 89 -13.42 -3.94 10.67
C HIS A 89 -12.84 -2.56 11.00
N PRO A 90 -13.67 -1.60 11.46
CA PRO A 90 -13.19 -0.26 11.81
C PRO A 90 -12.13 -0.29 12.93
N ASP A 91 -12.27 -1.21 13.89
CA ASP A 91 -11.40 -1.31 15.06
C ASP A 91 -10.00 -1.87 14.74
N ALA A 92 -9.86 -2.51 13.58
CA ALA A 92 -8.57 -3.03 13.14
C ALA A 92 -7.69 -1.96 12.48
N ILE A 93 -8.21 -0.75 12.26
CA ILE A 93 -7.39 0.35 11.73
C ILE A 93 -6.50 0.86 12.84
N ILE A 94 -5.18 0.76 12.65
CA ILE A 94 -4.23 1.30 13.62
C ILE A 94 -4.22 2.83 13.47
N PRO A 95 -4.46 3.59 14.55
CA PRO A 95 -4.39 5.04 14.49
C PRO A 95 -3.00 5.53 14.09
N HIS A 96 -2.95 6.60 13.29
CA HIS A 96 -1.69 7.20 12.86
C HIS A 96 -0.78 7.62 14.02
N ALA A 97 -1.34 7.89 15.21
CA ALA A 97 -0.61 8.13 16.45
C ALA A 97 0.45 7.05 16.76
N HIS A 98 0.19 5.79 16.42
CA HIS A 98 1.13 4.71 16.69
C HIS A 98 2.34 4.71 15.75
N PHE A 99 2.30 5.44 14.64
CA PHE A 99 3.34 5.43 13.61
C PHE A 99 3.78 6.81 13.10
N GLN A 100 3.54 7.87 13.87
CA GLN A 100 3.89 9.25 13.49
C GLN A 100 5.40 9.44 13.25
N ASP A 101 6.22 8.68 13.98
CA ASP A 101 7.67 8.74 13.87
C ASP A 101 8.20 8.10 12.56
N TRP A 102 7.37 7.33 11.86
CA TRP A 102 7.75 6.57 10.67
C TRP A 102 7.26 7.26 9.39
N ARG A 103 8.11 8.15 8.86
CA ARG A 103 7.82 9.05 7.72
C ARG A 103 7.33 8.36 6.43
N SER A 104 7.55 7.06 6.25
CA SER A 104 7.13 6.31 5.05
C SER A 104 5.68 5.80 5.13
N VAL A 105 5.09 5.72 6.32
CA VAL A 105 3.75 5.16 6.54
C VAL A 105 2.74 6.30 6.64
N LYS A 106 2.33 6.83 5.48
CA LYS A 106 1.37 7.94 5.37
C LYS A 106 -0.08 7.51 5.16
N THR A 107 -0.32 6.21 5.09
CA THR A 107 -1.63 5.63 4.74
C THR A 107 -2.03 4.60 5.77
N GLU A 108 -3.28 4.18 5.70
CA GLU A 108 -3.90 3.18 6.55
C GLU A 108 -3.02 1.92 6.67
N VAL A 109 -2.82 1.49 7.91
CA VAL A 109 -2.29 0.17 8.27
C VAL A 109 -3.28 -0.49 9.22
N TYR A 110 -3.33 -1.81 9.15
CA TYR A 110 -4.28 -2.61 9.90
C TYR A 110 -3.54 -3.47 10.92
N GLY A 111 -4.23 -3.85 11.99
CA GLY A 111 -3.76 -4.88 12.90
C GLY A 111 -3.51 -6.20 12.16
N ILE A 112 -2.57 -6.97 12.70
CA ILE A 112 -2.12 -8.23 12.08
C ILE A 112 -3.24 -9.26 11.91
N GLU A 113 -4.29 -9.19 12.74
CA GLU A 113 -5.46 -10.07 12.71
C GLU A 113 -6.26 -9.98 11.40
N ILE A 114 -6.19 -8.85 10.69
CA ILE A 114 -6.88 -8.64 9.41
C ILE A 114 -6.07 -9.13 8.21
N GLU A 115 -4.81 -9.54 8.41
CA GLU A 115 -3.95 -10.00 7.33
C GLU A 115 -4.58 -11.13 6.49
N PRO A 116 -5.13 -12.22 7.05
CA PRO A 116 -5.72 -13.30 6.25
C PRO A 116 -6.88 -12.81 5.37
N LEU A 117 -7.67 -11.84 5.88
CA LEU A 117 -8.75 -11.23 5.14
C LEU A 117 -8.23 -10.36 3.99
N ILE A 118 -7.20 -9.55 4.22
CA ILE A 118 -6.56 -8.75 3.15
C ILE A 118 -6.02 -9.65 2.04
N LEU A 119 -5.31 -10.73 2.40
CA LEU A 119 -4.78 -11.68 1.43
C LEU A 119 -5.90 -12.37 0.64
N LYS A 120 -6.99 -12.76 1.31
CA LYS A 120 -8.18 -13.29 0.64
C LYS A 120 -8.75 -12.30 -0.37
N ARG A 121 -8.94 -11.03 0.02
CA ARG A 121 -9.45 -9.98 -0.88
C ARG A 121 -8.53 -9.71 -2.07
N LEU A 122 -7.22 -9.75 -1.88
CA LEU A 122 -6.27 -9.61 -2.97
C LEU A 122 -6.35 -10.78 -3.96
N ASN A 123 -6.54 -12.01 -3.47
CA ASN A 123 -6.75 -13.18 -4.33
C ASN A 123 -8.03 -13.09 -5.17
N GLU A 124 -9.09 -12.44 -4.66
CA GLU A 124 -10.36 -12.23 -5.37
C GLU A 124 -10.26 -11.22 -6.53
N ILE A 125 -9.17 -10.43 -6.62
CA ILE A 125 -8.97 -9.40 -7.66
C ILE A 125 -8.17 -9.95 -8.87
N ARG A 126 -7.66 -11.19 -8.77
CA ARG A 126 -6.82 -11.81 -9.82
C ARG A 126 -7.52 -11.98 -11.16
#